data_AF-A0AAD9FHJ4-F1
#
_entry.id   AF-A0AAD9FHJ4-F1
#
_cell.length_a   1.000
_cell.length_b   1.000
_cell.length_c   1.000
_cell.angle_alpha   90.00
_cell.angle_beta   90.00
_cell.angle_gamma   90.00
#
_symmetry.space_group_name_H-M   'P 1'
#
loop_
_entity.id
_entity.type
_entity.pdbx_description
1 polymer ?
#
loop_
_entity_poly.entity_id
_entity_poly.type
_entity_poly.pdbx_seq_one_letter_code
_entity_poly.pdbx_strand_id
1 'polypeptide(L)'
;MCEVCEVWTADDLYPCRICTRMFHDGCLRELGYLRAEALQEMRDTAHTVTGWSCYYCDNLNLLLTEEEMYSLMETFKQCKIIPESCIVSDELLQYRHHASKHLFDKDLTDEQEEEVLAQFAALDPEKKGHIEWSDFLYFESLVVLKKFRSENSMVRLLTAKERNTARTVFLGLDLDEDGVITRSESRQTQQSWYHKQSKDSQSCNVRLMGLCSPMNCGISHVGPICESSPASSGSERSKTDENRPVTWADFLRESAIYVLAARPNSSAMHIRLPL
;
A
#
# COMPACT_ATOMS: atom_id res chain seq x y z
N MET A 1 8.99 -2.81 -27.36
CA MET A 1 7.88 -2.22 -28.12
C MET A 1 7.20 -1.25 -27.19
N CYS A 2 6.99 -0.01 -27.64
CA CYS A 2 6.34 1.00 -26.82
C CYS A 2 4.84 0.69 -26.66
N GLU A 3 4.29 0.86 -25.46
CA GLU A 3 2.86 0.66 -25.18
C GLU A 3 1.95 1.63 -25.95
N VAL A 4 2.46 2.82 -26.29
CA VAL A 4 1.64 3.91 -26.87
C VAL A 4 1.57 3.80 -28.38
N CYS A 5 2.72 3.67 -29.05
CA CYS A 5 2.77 3.63 -30.51
C CYS A 5 2.88 2.21 -31.09
N GLU A 6 3.05 1.19 -30.26
CA GLU A 6 3.23 -0.21 -30.67
C GLU A 6 4.42 -0.45 -31.63
N VAL A 7 5.34 0.51 -31.72
CA VAL A 7 6.56 0.39 -32.55
C VAL A 7 7.77 0.05 -31.66
N TRP A 8 8.70 -0.70 -32.24
CA TRP A 8 10.08 -0.79 -31.75
C TRP A 8 10.92 0.20 -32.56
N THR A 9 11.25 1.37 -32.00
CA THR A 9 12.21 2.28 -32.63
C THR A 9 13.61 2.05 -32.05
N ALA A 10 14.62 2.68 -32.66
CA ALA A 10 15.99 2.69 -32.11
C ALA A 10 16.14 3.68 -30.95
N ASP A 11 15.07 4.39 -30.57
CA ASP A 11 15.06 5.34 -29.46
C ASP A 11 15.02 4.61 -28.11
N ASP A 12 15.44 5.31 -27.06
CA ASP A 12 15.46 4.75 -25.71
C ASP A 12 14.04 4.40 -25.24
N LEU A 13 13.84 3.12 -24.90
CA LEU A 13 12.62 2.60 -24.30
C LEU A 13 12.75 2.56 -22.78
N TYR A 14 11.90 3.31 -22.09
CA TYR A 14 11.88 3.42 -20.63
C TYR A 14 10.95 2.37 -20.02
N PRO A 15 11.47 1.40 -19.23
CA PRO A 15 10.67 0.37 -18.58
C PRO A 15 9.93 0.91 -17.35
N CYS A 16 8.68 0.49 -17.17
CA CYS A 16 8.02 0.63 -15.87
C CYS A 16 8.63 -0.35 -14.85
N ARG A 17 8.89 0.09 -13.62
CA ARG A 17 9.42 -0.76 -12.53
C ARG A 17 8.38 -1.76 -12.03
N ILE A 18 7.09 -1.40 -12.09
CA ILE A 18 5.98 -2.22 -11.58
C ILE A 18 5.47 -3.19 -12.65
N CYS A 19 5.29 -2.79 -13.92
CA CYS A 19 4.76 -3.68 -14.96
C CYS A 19 5.74 -3.93 -16.11
N THR A 20 5.37 -4.75 -17.08
CA THR A 20 6.20 -5.10 -18.24
C THR A 20 6.15 -4.09 -19.38
N ARG A 21 5.38 -3.00 -19.23
CA ARG A 21 5.24 -1.97 -20.26
C ARG A 21 6.52 -1.15 -20.41
N MET A 22 6.76 -0.73 -21.64
CA MET A 22 7.88 0.11 -22.05
C MET A 22 7.32 1.34 -22.78
N PHE A 23 7.97 2.49 -22.65
CA PHE A 23 7.49 3.73 -23.23
C PHE A 23 8.64 4.49 -23.89
N HIS A 24 8.38 5.16 -25.02
CA HIS A 24 9.26 6.21 -25.49
C HIS A 24 8.99 7.50 -24.70
N ASP A 25 10.02 8.30 -24.48
CA ASP A 25 9.86 9.63 -23.88
C ASP A 25 8.98 10.56 -24.75
N GLY A 26 9.12 10.49 -26.08
CA GLY A 26 8.31 11.25 -27.03
C GLY A 26 6.82 10.93 -26.91
N CYS A 27 6.47 9.65 -26.81
CA CYS A 27 5.09 9.23 -26.61
C CYS A 27 4.52 9.72 -25.26
N LEU A 28 5.31 9.68 -24.19
CA LEU A 28 4.86 10.17 -22.87
C LEU A 28 4.68 11.70 -22.85
N ARG A 29 5.51 12.43 -23.59
CA ARG A 29 5.36 13.89 -23.79
C ARG A 29 4.07 14.22 -24.54
N GLU A 30 3.79 13.52 -25.63
CA GLU A 30 2.59 13.76 -26.45
C GLU A 30 1.29 13.47 -25.70
N LEU A 31 1.30 12.44 -24.84
CA LEU A 31 0.17 12.15 -23.95
C LEU A 31 -0.05 13.24 -22.88
N GLY A 32 0.93 14.12 -22.65
CA GLY A 32 0.85 15.17 -21.64
C GLY A 32 0.82 14.65 -20.21
N TYR A 33 1.23 13.40 -19.99
CA TYR A 33 1.07 12.71 -18.71
C TYR A 33 2.16 13.02 -17.68
N LEU A 34 3.28 13.55 -18.13
CA LEU A 34 4.41 13.91 -17.28
C LEU A 34 4.79 15.37 -17.51
N ARG A 35 4.99 16.11 -16.41
CA ARG A 35 5.61 17.44 -16.46
C ARG A 35 7.06 17.32 -16.92
N ALA A 36 7.66 18.42 -17.36
CA ALA A 36 9.04 18.43 -17.84
C ALA A 36 10.03 17.88 -16.80
N GLU A 37 9.80 18.19 -15.52
CA GLU A 37 10.61 17.72 -14.39
C GLU A 37 10.46 16.20 -14.19
N ALA A 38 9.23 15.69 -14.26
CA ALA A 38 8.93 14.27 -14.10
C ALA A 38 9.45 13.43 -15.29
N LEU A 39 9.51 14.01 -16.49
CA LEU A 39 10.16 13.39 -17.65
C LEU A 39 11.66 13.26 -17.48
N GLN A 40 12.31 14.27 -16.89
CA GLN A 40 13.75 14.20 -16.62
C GLN A 40 14.03 13.15 -15.54
N GLU A 41 13.26 13.14 -14.46
CA GLU A 41 13.35 12.12 -13.41
C GLU A 41 13.15 10.70 -13.98
N MET A 42 12.19 10.50 -14.88
CA MET A 42 12.00 9.22 -15.57
C MET A 42 13.27 8.79 -16.31
N ARG A 43 13.87 9.69 -17.10
CA ARG A 43 15.09 9.36 -17.87
C ARG A 43 16.24 8.95 -16.95
N ASP A 44 16.34 9.60 -15.80
CA ASP A 44 17.43 9.36 -14.84
C ASP A 44 17.21 8.08 -14.02
N THR A 45 15.95 7.64 -13.82
CA THR A 45 15.61 6.56 -12.90
C THR A 45 15.11 5.27 -13.54
N ALA A 46 14.52 5.30 -14.75
CA ALA A 46 13.84 4.14 -15.32
C ALA A 46 14.74 2.91 -15.50
N HIS A 47 16.02 3.12 -15.80
CA HIS A 47 17.01 2.04 -15.98
C HIS A 47 17.85 1.75 -14.72
N THR A 48 17.53 2.38 -13.59
CA THR A 48 18.24 2.18 -12.33
C THR A 48 17.44 1.28 -11.39
N VAL A 49 18.04 0.94 -10.25
CA VAL A 49 17.38 0.15 -9.20
C VAL A 49 16.19 0.89 -8.60
N THR A 50 16.22 2.21 -8.55
CA THR A 50 15.12 3.06 -8.06
C THR A 50 13.90 2.92 -8.97
N GLY A 51 14.14 2.89 -10.29
CA GLY A 51 13.11 2.69 -11.31
C GLY A 51 12.12 3.85 -11.42
N TRP A 52 11.36 3.84 -12.51
CA TRP A 52 10.24 4.75 -12.74
C TRP A 52 8.94 3.96 -12.92
N SER A 53 7.77 4.53 -12.58
CA SER A 53 6.48 3.86 -12.77
C SER A 53 5.62 4.58 -13.80
N CYS A 54 5.01 3.82 -14.70
CA CYS A 54 4.06 4.38 -15.66
C CYS A 54 2.75 4.78 -14.99
N TYR A 55 1.96 5.65 -15.64
CA TYR A 55 0.71 6.18 -15.11
C TYR A 55 -0.35 5.13 -14.72
N TYR A 56 -0.29 3.92 -15.29
CA TYR A 56 -1.14 2.79 -14.86
C TYR A 56 -0.76 2.20 -13.51
N CYS A 57 0.49 2.37 -13.09
CA CYS A 57 1.05 1.77 -11.88
C CYS A 57 1.44 2.81 -10.82
N ASP A 58 1.44 4.09 -11.18
CA ASP A 58 1.90 5.19 -10.34
C ASP A 58 0.84 5.72 -9.36
N ASN A 59 -0.38 5.18 -9.46
CA ASN A 59 -1.49 5.46 -8.56
C ASN A 59 -2.14 4.16 -8.10
N LEU A 60 -2.01 3.85 -6.81
CA LEU A 60 -2.60 2.67 -6.19
C LEU A 60 -4.13 2.68 -6.21
N ASN A 61 -4.74 3.88 -6.19
CA ASN A 61 -6.19 4.05 -6.15
C ASN A 61 -6.88 3.46 -7.40
N LEU A 62 -6.15 3.30 -8.50
CA LEU A 62 -6.62 2.63 -9.72
C LEU A 62 -6.84 1.11 -9.56
N LEU A 63 -6.44 0.53 -8.42
CA LEU A 63 -6.72 -0.87 -8.08
C LEU A 63 -8.11 -1.07 -7.48
N LEU A 64 -8.72 0.00 -6.98
CA LEU A 64 -10.11 -0.04 -6.54
C LEU A 64 -11.02 -0.18 -7.74
N THR A 65 -12.04 -1.02 -7.60
CA THR A 65 -13.19 -1.03 -8.52
C THR A 65 -13.95 0.30 -8.43
N GLU A 66 -14.76 0.59 -9.44
CA GLU A 66 -15.61 1.79 -9.45
C GLU A 66 -16.55 1.81 -8.23
N GLU A 67 -17.09 0.65 -7.86
CA GLU A 67 -17.97 0.50 -6.69
C GLU A 67 -17.24 0.72 -5.37
N GLU A 68 -16.03 0.18 -5.22
CA GLU A 68 -15.18 0.40 -4.03
C GLU A 68 -14.80 1.87 -3.88
N MET A 69 -14.39 2.52 -4.98
CA MET A 69 -14.06 3.94 -4.99
C MET A 69 -15.30 4.80 -4.68
N TYR A 70 -16.43 4.52 -5.31
CA TYR A 70 -17.69 5.25 -5.06
C TYR A 70 -18.12 5.13 -3.59
N SER A 71 -18.10 3.91 -3.03
CA SER A 71 -18.43 3.69 -1.61
C SER A 71 -17.48 4.45 -0.67
N LEU A 72 -16.19 4.53 -1.00
CA LEU A 72 -15.22 5.29 -0.23
C LEU A 72 -15.53 6.79 -0.29
N MET A 73 -15.81 7.33 -1.48
CA MET A 73 -16.16 8.73 -1.68
C MET A 73 -17.46 9.12 -0.95
N GLU A 74 -18.48 8.28 -0.97
CA GLU A 74 -19.71 8.54 -0.21
C GLU A 74 -19.47 8.52 1.30
N THR A 75 -18.55 7.69 1.79
CA THR A 75 -18.14 7.72 3.21
C THR A 75 -17.47 9.05 3.55
N PHE A 76 -16.54 9.53 2.72
CA PHE A 76 -15.90 10.83 2.92
C PHE A 76 -16.90 11.99 2.94
N LYS A 77 -17.85 11.98 2.02
CA LYS A 77 -18.92 12.98 1.96
C LYS A 77 -19.80 12.98 3.21
N GLN A 78 -20.14 11.80 3.74
CA GLN A 78 -20.89 11.70 5.01
C GLN A 78 -20.09 12.27 6.19
N CYS A 79 -18.78 12.05 6.20
CA CYS A 79 -17.85 12.60 7.20
C CYS A 79 -17.46 14.06 6.96
N LYS A 80 -18.00 14.71 5.91
CA LYS A 80 -17.65 16.08 5.49
C LYS A 80 -16.17 16.28 5.16
N ILE A 81 -15.47 15.22 4.77
CA ILE A 81 -14.12 15.32 4.23
C ILE A 81 -14.22 15.94 2.84
N ILE A 82 -13.45 16.99 2.59
CA ILE A 82 -13.41 17.70 1.31
C ILE A 82 -12.30 17.06 0.45
N PRO A 83 -12.61 16.53 -0.75
CA PRO A 83 -11.57 16.03 -1.65
C PRO A 83 -10.57 17.12 -2.04
N GLU A 84 -9.32 16.74 -2.24
CA GLU A 84 -8.20 17.62 -2.58
C GLU A 84 -7.81 18.65 -1.50
N SER A 85 -8.43 18.63 -0.31
CA SER A 85 -7.97 19.40 0.84
C SER A 85 -7.13 18.56 1.80
N CYS A 86 -6.21 19.21 2.51
CA CYS A 86 -5.47 18.56 3.58
C CYS A 86 -6.41 18.15 4.73
N ILE A 87 -6.07 17.08 5.44
CA ILE A 87 -6.86 16.49 6.53
C ILE A 87 -6.18 16.77 7.86
N VAL A 88 -6.90 17.35 8.83
CA VAL A 88 -6.38 17.56 10.20
C VAL A 88 -6.76 16.40 11.14
N SER A 89 -6.17 16.35 12.33
CA SER A 89 -6.36 15.27 13.30
C SER A 89 -7.83 15.05 13.67
N ASP A 90 -8.58 16.13 13.87
CA ASP A 90 -9.97 16.10 14.31
C ASP A 90 -10.88 15.52 13.23
N GLU A 91 -10.62 15.86 11.97
CA GLU A 91 -11.35 15.31 10.82
C GLU A 91 -11.07 13.82 10.64
N LEU A 92 -9.81 13.40 10.83
CA LEU A 92 -9.42 11.99 10.78
C LEU A 92 -10.10 11.19 11.91
N LEU A 93 -10.09 11.70 13.14
CA LEU A 93 -10.77 11.06 14.27
C LEU A 93 -12.27 10.94 13.99
N GLN A 94 -12.93 12.03 13.58
CA GLN A 94 -14.35 12.00 13.25
C GLN A 94 -14.67 10.96 12.18
N TYR A 95 -13.84 10.88 11.13
CA TYR A 95 -13.97 9.88 10.08
C TYR A 95 -13.84 8.45 10.63
N ARG A 96 -12.87 8.19 11.51
CA ARG A 96 -12.65 6.86 12.12
C ARG A 96 -13.80 6.45 13.04
N HIS A 97 -14.33 7.38 13.84
CA HIS A 97 -15.53 7.14 14.65
C HIS A 97 -16.73 6.78 13.77
N HIS A 98 -16.97 7.55 12.70
CA HIS A 98 -18.08 7.28 11.77
C HIS A 98 -17.93 5.90 11.12
N ALA A 99 -16.73 5.57 10.64
CA ALA A 99 -16.44 4.27 10.04
C ALA A 99 -16.64 3.12 11.04
N SER A 100 -16.15 3.26 12.29
CA SER A 100 -16.33 2.25 13.35
C SER A 100 -17.81 2.05 13.67
N LYS A 101 -18.55 3.14 13.87
CA LYS A 101 -19.97 3.11 14.19
C LYS A 101 -20.79 2.45 13.09
N HIS A 102 -20.50 2.76 11.83
CA HIS A 102 -21.21 2.16 10.70
C HIS A 102 -20.95 0.65 10.56
N LEU A 103 -19.77 0.17 10.98
CA LEU A 103 -19.37 -1.23 10.80
C LEU A 103 -19.67 -2.13 11.99
N PHE A 104 -19.54 -1.59 13.20
CA PHE A 104 -19.57 -2.36 14.44
C PHE A 104 -20.62 -1.88 15.43
N ASP A 105 -21.36 -0.81 15.09
CA ASP A 105 -22.33 -0.13 15.96
C ASP A 105 -21.71 0.28 17.32
N LYS A 106 -20.43 0.67 17.28
CA LYS A 106 -19.63 1.04 18.45
C LYS A 106 -18.75 2.24 18.16
N ASP A 107 -18.67 3.12 19.13
CA ASP A 107 -17.68 4.21 19.17
C ASP A 107 -16.29 3.63 19.43
N LEU A 108 -15.25 4.38 19.09
CA LEU A 108 -13.87 4.01 19.39
C LEU A 108 -13.63 4.05 20.89
N THR A 109 -12.76 3.18 21.38
CA THR A 109 -12.22 3.30 22.74
C THR A 109 -11.08 4.32 22.78
N ASP A 110 -10.76 4.82 23.98
CA ASP A 110 -9.65 5.75 24.18
C ASP A 110 -8.33 5.21 23.60
N GLU A 111 -8.07 3.90 23.74
CA GLU A 111 -6.88 3.25 23.18
C GLU A 111 -6.90 3.27 21.64
N GLN A 112 -8.07 3.10 21.02
CA GLN A 112 -8.22 3.16 19.57
C GLN A 112 -8.07 4.59 19.05
N GLU A 113 -8.56 5.59 19.79
CA GLU A 113 -8.32 6.99 19.45
C GLU A 113 -6.82 7.35 19.52
N GLU A 114 -6.11 6.88 20.54
CA GLU A 114 -4.66 7.06 20.65
C GLU A 114 -3.92 6.41 19.47
N GLU A 115 -4.34 5.21 19.02
CA GLU A 115 -3.81 4.59 17.81
C GLU A 115 -4.05 5.43 16.54
N VAL A 116 -5.23 6.02 16.38
CA VAL A 116 -5.55 6.91 15.25
C VAL A 116 -4.66 8.16 15.27
N LEU A 117 -4.43 8.75 16.44
CA LEU A 117 -3.54 9.89 16.59
C LEU A 117 -2.07 9.52 16.31
N ALA A 118 -1.64 8.31 16.71
CA ALA A 118 -0.33 7.80 16.36
C ALA A 118 -0.18 7.60 14.83
N GLN A 119 -1.22 7.13 14.15
CA GLN A 119 -1.24 7.06 12.68
C GLN A 119 -1.14 8.44 12.05
N PHE A 120 -1.87 9.43 12.59
CA PHE A 120 -1.79 10.81 12.12
C PHE A 120 -0.37 11.36 12.23
N ALA A 121 0.26 11.21 13.41
CA ALA A 121 1.63 11.65 13.65
C ALA A 121 2.66 10.92 12.77
N ALA A 122 2.40 9.67 12.39
CA ALA A 122 3.20 8.97 11.41
C ALA A 122 3.02 9.60 10.02
N LEU A 123 1.80 9.87 9.58
CA LEU A 123 1.54 10.47 8.25
C LEU A 123 2.00 11.94 8.14
N ASP A 124 2.23 12.63 9.27
CA ASP A 124 2.76 13.99 9.34
C ASP A 124 4.14 14.06 10.04
N PRO A 125 5.22 13.55 9.41
CA PRO A 125 6.55 13.50 10.03
C PRO A 125 7.12 14.89 10.30
N GLU A 126 6.75 15.86 9.47
CA GLU A 126 7.21 17.24 9.53
C GLU A 126 6.38 18.06 10.54
N LYS A 127 5.36 17.46 11.17
CA LYS A 127 4.48 18.07 12.16
C LYS A 127 3.83 19.36 11.64
N LYS A 128 3.38 19.33 10.38
CA LYS A 128 2.64 20.41 9.72
C LYS A 128 1.24 20.60 10.30
N GLY A 129 0.73 19.63 11.05
CA GLY A 129 -0.61 19.58 11.60
C GLY A 129 -1.67 19.15 10.59
N HIS A 130 -1.27 18.61 9.44
CA HIS A 130 -2.18 18.12 8.41
C HIS A 130 -1.54 17.02 7.54
N ILE A 131 -2.39 16.20 6.94
CA ILE A 131 -2.03 15.16 5.98
C ILE A 131 -2.51 15.58 4.59
N GLU A 132 -1.68 15.41 3.57
CA GLU A 132 -2.08 15.68 2.18
C GLU A 132 -3.19 14.72 1.72
N TRP A 133 -4.14 15.23 0.92
CA TRP A 133 -5.25 14.42 0.39
C TRP A 133 -4.76 13.14 -0.30
N SER A 134 -3.71 13.25 -1.10
CA SER A 134 -3.16 12.11 -1.86
C SER A 134 -2.60 11.00 -0.96
N ASP A 135 -2.12 11.36 0.24
CA ASP A 135 -1.60 10.40 1.23
C ASP A 135 -2.76 9.75 1.98
N PHE A 136 -3.75 10.55 2.38
CA PHE A 136 -4.96 10.06 3.03
C PHE A 136 -5.74 9.09 2.13
N LEU A 137 -6.02 9.47 0.88
CA LEU A 137 -6.75 8.63 -0.08
C LEU A 137 -6.00 7.33 -0.39
N TYR A 138 -4.68 7.39 -0.50
CA TYR A 138 -3.85 6.21 -0.68
C TYR A 138 -3.98 5.22 0.48
N PHE A 139 -3.90 5.74 1.70
CA PHE A 139 -4.01 4.92 2.90
C PHE A 139 -5.39 4.26 2.98
N GLU A 140 -6.46 5.04 2.76
CA GLU A 140 -7.81 4.50 2.76
C GLU A 140 -8.05 3.49 1.64
N SER A 141 -7.43 3.67 0.47
CA SER A 141 -7.50 2.70 -0.62
C SER A 141 -6.86 1.36 -0.23
N LEU A 142 -5.75 1.38 0.48
CA LEU A 142 -5.15 0.16 1.03
C LEU A 142 -6.04 -0.51 2.08
N VAL A 143 -6.70 0.27 2.94
CA VAL A 143 -7.67 -0.24 3.92
C VAL A 143 -8.84 -0.92 3.21
N VAL A 144 -9.40 -0.29 2.19
CA VAL A 144 -10.48 -0.86 1.36
C VAL A 144 -10.03 -2.17 0.72
N LEU A 145 -8.85 -2.20 0.08
CA LEU A 145 -8.30 -3.42 -0.54
C LEU A 145 -8.16 -4.54 0.48
N LYS A 146 -7.54 -4.27 1.63
CA LYS A 146 -7.31 -5.28 2.67
C LYS A 146 -8.60 -5.80 3.29
N LYS A 147 -9.62 -4.94 3.40
CA LYS A 147 -10.89 -5.27 4.03
C LYS A 147 -11.81 -6.10 3.13
N PHE A 148 -11.91 -5.72 1.85
CA PHE A 148 -12.90 -6.32 0.95
C PHE A 148 -12.33 -7.41 0.04
N ARG A 149 -11.01 -7.48 -0.15
CA ARG A 149 -10.39 -8.51 -1.00
C ARG A 149 -9.93 -9.69 -0.17
N SER A 150 -10.13 -10.90 -0.70
CA SER A 150 -9.43 -12.09 -0.20
C SER A 150 -7.94 -12.01 -0.54
N GLU A 151 -7.10 -12.71 0.23
CA GLU A 151 -5.66 -12.81 -0.05
C GLU A 151 -5.37 -13.26 -1.48
N ASN A 152 -6.12 -14.24 -1.99
CA ASN A 152 -6.00 -14.70 -3.38
C ASN A 152 -6.36 -13.61 -4.39
N SER A 153 -7.38 -12.79 -4.10
CA SER A 153 -7.70 -11.64 -4.95
C SER A 153 -6.61 -10.58 -4.89
N MET A 154 -5.97 -10.34 -3.74
CA MET A 154 -4.86 -9.40 -3.64
C MET A 154 -3.66 -9.86 -4.47
N VAL A 155 -3.31 -11.15 -4.42
CA VAL A 155 -2.22 -11.72 -5.23
C VAL A 155 -2.47 -11.51 -6.73
N ARG A 156 -3.73 -11.52 -7.19
CA ARG A 156 -4.08 -11.25 -8.59
C ARG A 156 -3.88 -9.80 -9.02
N LEU A 157 -3.82 -8.85 -8.08
CA LEU A 157 -3.49 -7.44 -8.36
C LEU A 157 -1.98 -7.24 -8.57
N LEU A 158 -1.16 -8.18 -8.12
CA LEU A 158 0.29 -8.15 -8.33
C LEU A 158 0.62 -8.41 -9.80
N THR A 159 1.40 -7.52 -10.37
CA THR A 159 1.99 -7.69 -11.69
C THR A 159 2.94 -8.89 -11.73
N ALA A 160 3.32 -9.31 -12.94
CA ALA A 160 4.33 -10.35 -13.10
C ALA A 160 5.70 -9.93 -12.53
N LYS A 161 6.10 -8.66 -12.70
CA LYS A 161 7.37 -8.16 -12.15
C LYS A 161 7.37 -8.18 -10.63
N GLU A 162 6.30 -7.69 -9.99
CA GLU A 162 6.18 -7.72 -8.52
C GLU A 162 6.24 -9.15 -7.98
N ARG A 163 5.54 -10.10 -8.61
CA ARG A 163 5.61 -11.52 -8.22
C ARG A 163 7.01 -12.10 -8.40
N ASN A 164 7.70 -11.75 -9.47
CA ASN A 164 9.08 -12.18 -9.70
C ASN A 164 10.05 -11.58 -8.67
N THR A 165 9.90 -10.29 -8.34
CA THR A 165 10.69 -9.63 -7.29
C THR A 165 10.45 -10.29 -5.94
N ALA A 166 9.20 -10.55 -5.56
CA ALA A 166 8.86 -11.27 -4.34
C ALA A 166 9.45 -12.69 -4.34
N ARG A 167 9.48 -13.36 -5.50
CA ARG A 167 10.08 -14.69 -5.65
C ARG A 167 11.58 -14.67 -5.45
N THR A 168 12.29 -13.71 -6.04
CA THR A 168 13.73 -13.53 -5.83
C THR A 168 14.05 -13.29 -4.35
N VAL A 169 13.19 -12.53 -3.66
CA VAL A 169 13.33 -12.30 -2.21
C VAL A 169 13.12 -13.60 -1.42
N PHE A 170 12.05 -14.35 -1.71
CA PHE A 170 11.78 -15.64 -1.04
C PHE A 170 12.94 -16.62 -1.21
N LEU A 171 13.44 -16.79 -2.44
CA LEU A 171 14.59 -17.65 -2.74
C LEU A 171 15.88 -17.17 -2.06
N GLY A 172 16.00 -15.88 -1.76
CA GLY A 172 17.13 -15.34 -1.00
C GLY A 172 17.05 -15.61 0.51
N LEU A 173 15.88 -16.01 1.02
CA LEU A 173 15.65 -16.39 2.41
C LEU A 173 15.72 -17.91 2.61
N ASP A 174 15.25 -18.68 1.63
CA ASP A 174 15.29 -20.15 1.56
C ASP A 174 16.72 -20.64 1.24
N LEU A 175 17.63 -20.50 2.20
CA LEU A 175 19.06 -20.78 2.05
C LEU A 175 19.40 -22.27 1.94
N ASP A 176 18.53 -23.14 2.46
CA ASP A 176 18.63 -24.59 2.40
C ASP A 176 17.87 -25.21 1.22
N GLU A 177 17.21 -24.39 0.40
CA GLU A 177 16.46 -24.76 -0.80
C GLU A 177 15.39 -25.83 -0.54
N ASP A 178 14.79 -25.81 0.65
CA ASP A 178 13.77 -26.76 1.07
C ASP A 178 12.35 -26.31 0.68
N GLY A 179 12.23 -25.09 0.15
CA GLY A 179 10.99 -24.50 -0.34
C GLY A 179 10.12 -23.86 0.75
N VAL A 180 10.62 -23.72 1.97
CA VAL A 180 9.94 -23.04 3.07
C VAL A 180 10.85 -22.02 3.75
N ILE A 181 10.24 -21.01 4.37
CA ILE A 181 10.94 -20.05 5.23
C ILE A 181 10.21 -19.96 6.56
N THR A 182 10.83 -19.34 7.56
CA THR A 182 10.13 -19.07 8.83
C THR A 182 9.21 -17.85 8.70
N ARG A 183 8.17 -17.82 9.53
CA ARG A 183 7.29 -16.64 9.63
C ARG A 183 8.06 -15.39 10.07
N SER A 184 9.10 -15.56 10.89
CA SER A 184 9.97 -14.45 11.32
C SER A 184 10.70 -13.80 10.15
N GLU A 185 11.25 -14.61 9.22
CA GLU A 185 11.97 -14.12 8.03
C GLU A 185 11.02 -13.44 7.04
N SER A 186 9.82 -14.00 6.89
CA SER A 186 8.73 -13.38 6.12
C SER A 186 8.38 -12.00 6.67
N ARG A 187 8.16 -11.88 7.99
CA ARG A 187 7.83 -10.61 8.65
C ARG A 187 8.95 -9.58 8.56
N GLN A 188 10.19 -9.98 8.81
CA GLN A 188 11.35 -9.09 8.70
C GLN A 188 11.49 -8.54 7.27
N THR A 189 11.23 -9.38 6.27
CA THR A 189 11.26 -8.99 4.87
C THR A 189 10.14 -8.03 4.53
N GLN A 190 8.91 -8.32 4.96
CA GLN A 190 7.78 -7.42 4.81
C GLN A 190 8.12 -6.05 5.40
N GLN A 191 8.66 -5.99 6.62
CA GLN A 191 9.15 -4.77 7.28
C GLN A 191 10.24 -4.04 6.46
N SER A 192 11.14 -4.77 5.81
CA SER A 192 12.19 -4.17 4.98
C SER A 192 11.64 -3.43 3.75
N TRP A 193 10.50 -3.86 3.18
CA TRP A 193 9.87 -3.16 2.06
C TRP A 193 9.33 -1.79 2.45
N TYR A 194 8.98 -1.60 3.72
CA TYR A 194 8.63 -0.28 4.27
C TYR A 194 9.85 0.64 4.35
N HIS A 195 10.99 0.11 4.79
CA HIS A 195 12.20 0.90 5.01
C HIS A 195 12.97 1.19 3.72
N LYS A 196 12.88 0.35 2.69
CA LYS A 196 13.60 0.58 1.43
C LYS A 196 13.06 1.78 0.64
N GLN A 197 11.82 2.20 0.88
CA GLN A 197 11.27 3.44 0.36
C GLN A 197 11.80 4.69 1.07
N SER A 198 12.33 4.58 2.30
CA SER A 198 12.64 5.74 3.15
C SER A 198 13.91 6.51 2.76
N LYS A 199 14.78 5.93 1.91
CA LYS A 199 16.08 6.53 1.59
C LYS A 199 16.12 7.38 0.32
N ASP A 200 15.22 7.16 -0.64
CA ASP A 200 15.42 7.69 -2.00
C ASP A 200 14.32 8.65 -2.50
N SER A 201 13.27 8.96 -1.72
CA SER A 201 12.22 9.89 -2.18
C SER A 201 11.56 10.67 -1.03
N GLN A 202 12.00 11.92 -0.82
CA GLN A 202 11.56 12.78 0.29
C GLN A 202 10.04 13.09 0.37
N SER A 203 9.22 12.68 -0.61
CA SER A 203 7.76 12.96 -0.63
C SER A 203 6.85 11.77 -0.30
N CYS A 204 7.36 10.54 -0.18
CA CYS A 204 6.53 9.34 -0.03
C CYS A 204 6.72 8.61 1.33
N ASN A 205 7.56 9.18 2.20
CA ASN A 205 8.35 8.44 3.19
C ASN A 205 7.60 7.90 4.42
N VAL A 206 6.28 8.08 4.57
CA VAL A 206 5.60 7.69 5.83
C VAL A 206 4.25 7.00 5.69
N ARG A 207 3.88 6.63 4.47
CA ARG A 207 2.53 6.16 4.11
C ARG A 207 2.12 4.79 4.67
N LEU A 208 3.00 4.07 5.37
CA LEU A 208 2.75 2.66 5.67
C LEU A 208 2.90 2.24 7.15
N MET A 209 3.40 3.07 8.06
CA MET A 209 3.43 2.74 9.51
C MET A 209 2.02 2.50 10.07
N GLY A 210 0.99 3.16 9.52
CA GLY A 210 -0.39 3.01 9.97
C GLY A 210 -1.08 1.69 9.57
N LEU A 211 -0.53 0.90 8.64
CA LEU A 211 -1.11 -0.39 8.26
C LEU A 211 -0.94 -1.47 9.33
N CYS A 212 0.00 -1.25 10.26
CA CYS A 212 0.30 -2.14 11.38
C CYS A 212 -0.60 -1.91 12.59
N SER A 213 -1.48 -0.89 12.59
CA SER A 213 -2.42 -0.70 13.69
C SER A 213 -3.46 -1.84 13.75
N PRO A 214 -3.79 -2.34 14.94
CA PRO A 214 -4.89 -3.28 15.18
C PRO A 214 -6.23 -2.89 14.51
N MET A 215 -6.51 -1.61 14.33
CA MET A 215 -7.71 -1.15 13.59
C MET A 215 -7.69 -1.47 12.08
N ASN A 216 -6.50 -1.52 11.46
CA ASN A 216 -6.33 -1.81 10.03
C ASN A 216 -5.84 -3.25 9.77
N CYS A 217 -5.25 -3.90 10.75
CA CYS A 217 -5.08 -5.34 10.80
C CYS A 217 -6.31 -5.92 11.47
N GLY A 218 -7.35 -6.26 10.70
CA GLY A 218 -8.46 -7.07 11.20
C GLY A 218 -7.90 -8.28 11.93
N ILE A 219 -7.85 -8.19 13.27
CA ILE A 219 -7.39 -9.27 14.12
C ILE A 219 -8.43 -10.35 13.91
N SER A 220 -7.97 -11.46 13.36
CA SER A 220 -8.68 -12.72 13.23
C SER A 220 -9.11 -13.22 14.60
N HIS A 221 -10.26 -12.73 15.08
CA HIS A 221 -10.98 -13.33 16.19
C HIS A 221 -12.21 -14.06 15.65
N VAL A 222 -11.97 -15.25 15.11
CA VAL A 222 -12.92 -16.37 15.07
C VAL A 222 -12.16 -17.56 15.67
N GLY A 223 -12.41 -18.11 16.86
CA GLY A 223 -13.32 -17.92 18.01
C GLY A 223 -12.71 -18.72 19.21
N PRO A 224 -13.46 -19.26 20.21
CA PRO A 224 -14.85 -19.06 20.59
C PRO A 224 -15.03 -18.41 21.99
N ILE A 225 -16.24 -17.87 22.20
CA ILE A 225 -17.04 -17.70 23.41
C ILE A 225 -16.36 -17.97 24.78
N CYS A 226 -16.36 -16.92 25.61
CA CYS A 226 -16.40 -16.84 27.09
C CYS A 226 -15.51 -17.77 27.94
N GLU A 227 -14.63 -17.18 28.76
CA GLU A 227 -14.89 -16.85 30.18
C GLU A 227 -13.67 -16.14 30.81
N SER A 228 -13.92 -14.99 31.46
CA SER A 228 -13.26 -14.48 32.67
C SER A 228 -11.73 -14.25 32.74
N SER A 229 -11.32 -12.98 32.93
CA SER A 229 -9.98 -12.49 33.35
C SER A 229 -9.48 -13.09 34.69
N PRO A 230 -8.30 -12.69 35.26
CA PRO A 230 -6.98 -12.30 34.70
C PRO A 230 -5.81 -13.11 35.34
N ALA A 231 -4.80 -13.51 34.58
CA ALA A 231 -3.47 -13.80 35.14
C ALA A 231 -2.38 -13.83 34.06
N SER A 232 -1.35 -13.01 34.29
CA SER A 232 -0.04 -13.03 33.66
C SER A 232 0.50 -14.46 33.44
N SER A 233 0.69 -14.87 32.19
CA SER A 233 1.77 -15.76 31.70
C SER A 233 1.57 -16.07 30.22
N GLY A 234 2.46 -15.61 29.35
CA GLY A 234 2.31 -15.82 27.90
C GLY A 234 3.56 -15.55 27.07
N SER A 235 4.74 -16.01 27.51
CA SER A 235 5.99 -15.90 26.75
C SER A 235 6.27 -17.09 25.82
N GLU A 236 5.49 -18.18 25.88
CA GLU A 236 5.78 -19.40 25.11
C GLU A 236 4.97 -19.54 23.81
N ARG A 237 3.76 -18.97 23.73
CA ARG A 237 2.91 -19.06 22.52
C ARG A 237 3.39 -18.22 21.33
N SER A 238 4.14 -17.14 21.57
CA SER A 238 4.64 -16.28 20.48
C SER A 238 5.83 -16.91 19.76
N LYS A 239 6.74 -17.59 20.47
CA LYS A 239 7.93 -18.22 19.88
C LYS A 239 7.59 -19.38 18.95
N THR A 240 6.49 -20.08 19.20
CA THR A 240 6.06 -21.22 18.37
C THR A 240 5.47 -20.78 17.03
N ASP A 241 4.90 -19.57 16.97
CA ASP A 241 4.28 -19.03 15.76
C ASP A 241 5.31 -18.38 14.82
N GLU A 242 6.39 -17.81 15.36
CA GLU A 242 7.49 -17.21 14.57
C GLU A 242 8.30 -18.25 13.78
N ASN A 243 8.45 -19.45 14.32
CA ASN A 243 9.13 -20.56 13.66
C ASN A 243 8.19 -21.39 12.75
N ARG A 244 6.94 -20.95 12.57
CA ARG A 244 6.01 -21.65 11.68
C ARG A 244 6.58 -21.64 10.25
N PRO A 245 6.63 -22.79 9.56
CA PRO A 245 7.07 -22.85 8.17
C PRO A 245 6.05 -22.17 7.26
N VAL A 246 6.56 -21.41 6.30
CA VAL A 246 5.81 -20.60 5.34
C VAL A 246 6.25 -21.02 3.94
N THR A 247 5.34 -21.57 3.16
CA THR A 247 5.61 -21.93 1.77
C THR A 247 5.64 -20.67 0.88
N TRP A 248 6.18 -20.77 -0.34
CA TRP A 248 6.08 -19.70 -1.33
C TRP A 248 4.64 -19.17 -1.51
N ALA A 249 3.65 -20.06 -1.52
CA ALA A 249 2.26 -19.69 -1.73
C ALA A 249 1.69 -18.90 -0.53
N ASP A 250 2.06 -19.29 0.70
CA ASP A 250 1.69 -18.56 1.92
C ASP A 250 2.41 -17.21 1.98
N PHE A 251 3.72 -17.20 1.74
CA PHE A 251 4.53 -15.99 1.70
C PHE A 251 3.94 -14.96 0.76
N LEU A 252 3.60 -15.35 -0.48
CA LEU A 252 3.06 -14.42 -1.46
C LEU A 252 1.67 -13.89 -1.09
N ARG A 253 0.81 -14.74 -0.49
CA ARG A 253 -0.53 -14.33 -0.01
C ARG A 253 -0.44 -13.31 1.12
N GLU A 254 0.37 -13.61 2.14
CA GLU A 254 0.56 -12.73 3.29
C GLU A 254 1.27 -11.42 2.87
N SER A 255 2.21 -11.51 1.94
CA SER A 255 3.03 -10.39 1.46
C SER A 255 2.33 -9.48 0.45
N ALA A 256 1.21 -9.89 -0.16
CA ALA A 256 0.62 -9.17 -1.29
C ALA A 256 0.27 -7.71 -0.96
N ILE A 257 -0.33 -7.45 0.21
CA ILE A 257 -0.67 -6.09 0.63
C ILE A 257 0.56 -5.21 0.81
N TYR A 258 1.65 -5.80 1.32
CA TYR A 258 2.92 -5.12 1.53
C TYR A 258 3.59 -4.74 0.20
N VAL A 259 3.54 -5.64 -0.78
CA VAL A 259 4.05 -5.38 -2.13
C VAL A 259 3.21 -4.30 -2.83
N LEU A 260 1.88 -4.34 -2.71
CA LEU A 260 1.01 -3.31 -3.25
C LEU A 260 1.27 -1.95 -2.60
N ALA A 261 1.40 -1.92 -1.28
CA ALA A 261 1.74 -0.71 -0.56
C ALA A 261 3.16 -0.21 -0.91
N ALA A 262 4.06 -1.08 -1.40
CA ALA A 262 5.34 -0.66 -1.93
C ALA A 262 5.26 0.07 -3.30
N ARG A 263 4.08 0.21 -3.91
CA ARG A 263 3.89 1.00 -5.14
C ARG A 263 4.05 2.49 -4.87
N PRO A 264 4.54 3.26 -5.86
CA PRO A 264 4.43 4.71 -5.77
C PRO A 264 2.97 5.14 -5.76
N ASN A 265 2.75 6.32 -5.20
CA ASN A 265 1.48 7.00 -5.23
C ASN A 265 1.76 8.47 -5.51
N SER A 266 1.96 8.79 -6.79
CA SER A 266 1.95 10.16 -7.23
C SER A 266 0.50 10.66 -7.20
N SER A 267 0.31 11.96 -6.93
CA SER A 267 -0.99 12.58 -7.16
C SER A 267 -1.28 12.42 -8.65
N ALA A 268 -2.16 11.49 -8.99
CA ALA A 268 -2.44 11.18 -10.37
C ALA A 268 -2.94 12.45 -11.06
N MET A 269 -2.15 12.99 -11.98
CA MET A 269 -2.58 14.09 -12.84
C MET A 269 -3.70 13.65 -13.83
N HIS A 270 -4.16 12.40 -13.76
CA HIS A 270 -5.14 11.83 -14.67
C HIS A 270 -6.26 11.08 -13.96
N ILE A 271 -7.22 11.84 -13.43
CA ILE A 271 -8.65 11.50 -13.55
C ILE A 271 -9.41 12.81 -13.84
N ARG A 272 -9.23 13.35 -15.05
CA ARG A 272 -10.40 13.90 -15.74
C ARG A 272 -11.01 12.73 -16.48
N LEU A 273 -11.96 12.06 -15.84
CA LEU A 273 -12.93 11.27 -16.60
C LEU A 273 -13.57 12.23 -17.63
N PRO A 274 -13.78 11.81 -18.88
CA PRO A 274 -14.70 12.51 -19.75
C PRO A 274 -16.03 12.64 -18.99
N LEU A 275 -16.54 13.88 -18.89
CA LEU A 275 -17.91 14.16 -18.46
C LEU A 275 -18.91 13.37 -19.31
#